data_AF-A0A1S8WUL4-F1
#
_entry.id   AF-A0A1S8WUL4-F1
#
_cell.length_a   1.000
_cell.length_b   1.000
_cell.length_c   1.000
_cell.angle_alpha   90.00
_cell.angle_beta   90.00
_cell.angle_gamma   90.00
#
_symmetry.space_group_name_H-M   'P 1'
#
loop_
_entity.id
_entity.type
_entity.pdbx_description
1 polymer ?
#
loop_
_entity_poly.entity_id
_entity_poly.type
_entity_poly.pdbx_seq_one_letter_code
_entity_poly.pdbx_strand_id
1 'polypeptide(L)'
;MGKGYNNYMCKKFFHPTNFENIKRKWMAEQAHEYDQKKEEEKLNQYRREQETLENRVLLGDEKARLGLAWMYDQPALMEKEPEERDVKFEWQRKYNAPRETYCKNSSEIMDQPFAIEVRNVRCMRCRQWGHVNTDRTCPLFGQSFTQEPTNMEPVTMDHVHQGLRKEGLGLKPGTELDRFSNILQKAKTTLSDGLKKTTEEEDTLAMEFLQNLSERQRRKLLKKLSKLTDEPKAHKHKKEKKKKHSRH
;
A
#
# COMPACT_ATOMS: atom_id res chain seq x y z
N MET A 1 84.73 -16.27 9.49
CA MET A 1 83.82 -16.83 8.47
C MET A 1 83.21 -15.68 7.69
N GLY A 2 83.59 -15.49 6.42
CA GLY A 2 83.09 -14.39 5.60
C GLY A 2 81.61 -14.59 5.25
N LYS A 3 80.82 -13.50 5.28
CA LYS A 3 79.42 -13.51 4.83
C LYS A 3 79.41 -13.88 3.34
N GLY A 4 78.73 -14.97 2.97
CA GLY A 4 78.80 -15.55 1.62
C GLY A 4 78.34 -14.63 0.49
N TYR A 5 78.64 -15.01 -0.76
CA TYR A 5 78.37 -14.25 -1.99
C TYR A 5 76.94 -13.69 -2.09
N ASN A 6 75.94 -14.48 -1.69
CA ASN A 6 74.54 -14.04 -1.71
C ASN A 6 74.30 -12.81 -0.81
N ASN A 7 74.95 -12.74 0.36
CA ASN A 7 74.85 -11.59 1.25
C ASN A 7 75.56 -10.35 0.69
N TYR A 8 76.66 -10.53 -0.07
CA TYR A 8 77.28 -9.44 -0.82
C TYR A 8 76.36 -8.92 -1.94
N MET A 9 75.71 -9.83 -2.67
CA MET A 9 74.81 -9.48 -3.77
C MET A 9 73.52 -8.81 -3.31
N CYS A 10 72.91 -9.22 -2.20
CA CYS A 10 71.73 -8.56 -1.62
C CYS A 10 71.96 -7.08 -1.28
N LYS A 11 73.20 -6.62 -1.13
CA LYS A 11 73.53 -5.21 -0.86
C LYS A 11 73.65 -4.36 -2.12
N LYS A 12 73.65 -4.98 -3.30
CA LYS A 12 73.75 -4.27 -4.57
C LYS A 12 72.38 -3.75 -4.98
N PHE A 13 72.32 -2.50 -5.45
CA PHE A 13 71.08 -1.83 -5.83
C PHE A 13 70.32 -2.50 -6.98
N PHE A 14 70.97 -3.34 -7.78
CA PHE A 14 70.35 -4.01 -8.93
C PHE A 14 69.91 -5.45 -8.63
N HIS A 15 70.31 -6.02 -7.49
CA HIS A 15 70.02 -7.42 -7.20
C HIS A 15 68.56 -7.56 -6.71
N PRO A 16 67.78 -8.54 -7.22
CA PRO A 16 66.35 -8.65 -6.91
C PRO A 16 66.06 -8.95 -5.44
N THR A 17 66.98 -9.61 -4.73
CA THR A 17 66.84 -9.91 -3.31
C THR A 17 67.26 -8.76 -2.39
N ASN A 18 67.65 -7.60 -2.95
CA ASN A 18 67.87 -6.40 -2.17
C ASN A 18 66.53 -5.93 -1.58
N PHE A 19 66.52 -5.66 -0.27
CA PHE A 19 65.33 -5.18 0.46
C PHE A 19 64.67 -3.97 -0.20
N GLU A 20 65.43 -3.02 -0.74
CA GLU A 20 64.87 -1.85 -1.44
C GLU A 20 64.13 -2.24 -2.72
N ASN A 21 64.66 -3.21 -3.48
CA ASN A 21 64.03 -3.70 -4.70
C ASN A 21 62.79 -4.53 -4.39
N ILE A 22 62.83 -5.38 -3.36
CA ILE A 22 61.67 -6.11 -2.86
C ILE A 22 60.57 -5.12 -2.45
N LYS A 23 60.93 -4.06 -1.69
CA LYS A 23 59.99 -3.01 -1.29
C LYS A 23 59.40 -2.28 -2.50
N ARG A 24 60.21 -1.89 -3.49
CA ARG A 24 59.72 -1.25 -4.73
C ARG A 24 58.79 -2.15 -5.52
N LYS A 25 59.14 -3.43 -5.66
CA LYS A 25 58.30 -4.44 -6.31
C LYS A 25 56.96 -4.56 -5.57
N TRP A 26 56.99 -4.69 -4.25
CA TRP A 26 55.78 -4.79 -3.45
C TRP A 26 54.89 -3.54 -3.57
N MET A 27 55.49 -2.33 -3.50
CA MET A 27 54.73 -1.09 -3.70
C MET A 27 54.09 -1.01 -5.09
N ALA A 28 54.79 -1.47 -6.13
CA ALA A 28 54.25 -1.51 -7.49
C ALA A 28 53.12 -2.54 -7.63
N GLU A 29 53.27 -3.72 -7.03
CA GLU A 29 52.21 -4.75 -6.98
C GLU A 29 50.98 -4.23 -6.24
N GLN A 30 51.15 -3.58 -5.08
CA GLN A 30 50.05 -2.99 -4.32
C GLN A 30 49.36 -1.84 -5.07
N ALA A 31 50.13 -0.97 -5.74
CA ALA A 31 49.55 0.09 -6.57
C ALA A 31 48.73 -0.50 -7.74
N HIS A 32 49.26 -1.55 -8.39
CA HIS A 32 48.58 -2.24 -9.46
C HIS A 32 47.30 -2.95 -8.98
N GLU A 33 47.33 -3.65 -7.84
CA GLU A 33 46.14 -4.25 -7.22
C GLU A 33 45.07 -3.19 -6.90
N TYR A 34 45.49 -2.02 -6.39
CA TYR A 34 44.59 -0.91 -6.12
C TYR A 34 43.95 -0.37 -7.40
N ASP A 35 44.74 -0.15 -8.46
CA ASP A 35 44.24 0.35 -9.74
C ASP A 35 43.31 -0.67 -10.42
N GLN A 36 43.65 -1.96 -10.39
CA GLN A 36 42.78 -3.03 -10.87
C GLN A 36 41.45 -3.06 -10.12
N LYS A 37 41.47 -3.00 -8.79
CA LYS A 37 40.26 -2.98 -7.97
C LYS A 37 39.38 -1.76 -8.28
N LYS A 38 40.01 -0.60 -8.52
CA LYS A 38 39.31 0.62 -8.91
C LYS A 38 38.68 0.52 -10.30
N GLU A 39 39.33 -0.15 -11.25
CA GLU A 39 38.77 -0.43 -12.57
C GLU A 39 37.60 -1.42 -12.49
N GLU A 40 37.73 -2.50 -11.71
CA GLU A 40 36.68 -3.47 -11.45
C GLU A 40 35.45 -2.83 -10.78
N GLU A 41 35.65 -1.93 -9.82
CA GLU A 41 34.57 -1.21 -9.15
C GLU A 41 33.81 -0.31 -10.13
N LYS A 42 34.52 0.42 -11.02
CA LYS A 42 33.89 1.20 -12.09
C LYS A 42 33.10 0.31 -13.07
N LEU A 43 33.65 -0.84 -13.45
CA LEU A 43 32.97 -1.80 -14.33
C LEU A 43 31.72 -2.39 -13.66
N ASN A 44 31.79 -2.70 -12.37
CA ASN A 44 30.65 -3.18 -11.61
C ASN A 44 29.56 -2.11 -11.47
N GLN A 45 29.94 -0.84 -11.25
CA GLN A 45 28.99 0.27 -11.25
C GLN A 45 28.31 0.40 -12.61
N TYR A 46 29.07 0.40 -13.69
CA TYR A 46 28.53 0.44 -15.05
C TYR A 46 27.58 -0.73 -15.33
N ARG A 47 27.93 -1.95 -14.92
CA ARG A 47 27.07 -3.13 -15.06
C ARG A 47 25.75 -2.95 -14.31
N ARG A 48 25.79 -2.49 -13.05
CA ARG A 48 24.56 -2.21 -12.27
C ARG A 48 23.71 -1.15 -12.96
N GLU A 49 24.31 -0.08 -13.47
CA GLU A 49 23.60 0.95 -14.20
C GLU A 49 22.94 0.40 -15.47
N GLN A 50 23.62 -0.44 -16.25
CA GLN A 50 23.02 -1.13 -17.41
C GLN A 50 21.85 -2.02 -17.00
N GLU A 51 22.00 -2.86 -15.98
CA GLU A 51 20.93 -3.71 -15.47
C GLU A 51 19.72 -2.87 -15.01
N THR A 52 19.95 -1.73 -14.34
CA THR A 52 18.84 -0.84 -13.94
C THR A 52 18.16 -0.20 -15.15
N LEU A 53 18.89 0.13 -16.21
CA LEU A 53 18.34 0.67 -17.45
C LEU A 53 17.52 -0.40 -18.20
N GLU A 54 18.02 -1.62 -18.31
CA GLU A 54 17.31 -2.76 -18.90
C GLU A 54 16.03 -3.07 -18.12
N ASN A 55 16.12 -3.14 -16.79
CA ASN A 55 14.95 -3.33 -15.91
C ASN A 55 13.93 -2.19 -16.06
N ARG A 56 14.40 -0.94 -16.22
CA ARG A 56 13.54 0.23 -16.45
C ARG A 56 12.83 0.15 -17.81
N VAL A 57 13.49 -0.37 -18.83
CA VAL A 57 12.89 -0.59 -20.15
C VAL A 57 11.82 -1.70 -20.07
N LEU A 58 12.06 -2.77 -19.31
CA LEU A 58 11.10 -3.84 -19.04
C LEU A 58 9.85 -3.38 -18.26
N LEU A 59 9.97 -2.36 -17.41
CA LEU A 59 8.86 -1.83 -16.60
C LEU A 59 7.90 -0.87 -17.32
N GLY A 60 8.19 -0.47 -18.57
CA GLY A 60 7.26 0.29 -19.42
C GLY A 60 6.80 1.64 -18.86
N ASP A 61 5.50 1.75 -18.54
CA ASP A 61 4.76 3.01 -18.28
C ASP A 61 4.90 3.61 -16.86
N GLU A 62 5.56 2.95 -15.89
CA GLU A 62 5.89 3.56 -14.58
C GLU A 62 7.06 4.57 -14.63
N LYS A 63 7.44 5.01 -15.84
CA LYS A 63 8.57 5.88 -16.13
C LYS A 63 8.55 7.22 -15.37
N ALA A 64 7.37 7.74 -15.06
CA ALA A 64 7.19 8.98 -14.28
C ALA A 64 7.53 8.82 -12.79
N ARG A 65 7.35 7.62 -12.21
CA ARG A 65 7.70 7.33 -10.82
C ARG A 65 9.21 7.13 -10.65
N LEU A 66 9.86 6.57 -11.66
CA LEU A 66 11.32 6.36 -11.73
C LEU A 66 12.13 7.60 -12.13
N GLY A 67 11.51 8.65 -12.68
CA GLY A 67 12.19 9.92 -12.97
C GLY A 67 12.73 10.62 -11.71
N LEU A 68 12.17 10.29 -10.54
CA LEU A 68 12.65 10.73 -9.23
C LEU A 68 13.71 9.79 -8.62
N ALA A 69 14.03 8.65 -9.24
CA ALA A 69 14.97 7.68 -8.67
C ALA A 69 16.36 8.27 -8.49
N TRP A 70 16.85 9.10 -9.41
CA TRP A 70 18.16 9.75 -9.28
C TRP A 70 18.26 10.70 -8.08
N MET A 71 17.12 11.20 -7.57
CA MET A 71 17.05 12.09 -6.41
C MET A 71 17.03 11.34 -5.07
N TYR A 72 16.65 10.05 -5.10
CA TYR A 72 16.56 9.18 -3.91
C TYR A 72 17.63 8.08 -3.90
N ASP A 73 18.35 7.85 -4.99
CA ASP A 73 19.45 6.88 -5.04
C ASP A 73 20.72 7.54 -4.49
N GLN A 74 21.23 6.95 -3.41
CA GLN A 74 22.36 7.51 -2.70
C GLN A 74 23.62 7.43 -3.59
N PRO A 75 24.32 8.55 -3.84
CA PRO A 75 25.49 8.58 -4.72
C PRO A 75 26.59 7.68 -4.18
N ALA A 76 27.34 7.05 -5.09
CA ALA A 76 28.32 6.00 -4.80
C ALA A 76 29.40 6.37 -3.75
N LEU A 77 29.64 7.67 -3.52
CA LEU A 77 30.64 8.15 -2.57
C LEU A 77 30.15 8.20 -1.11
N MET A 78 28.85 8.04 -0.88
CA MET A 78 28.28 8.04 0.46
C MET A 78 28.08 6.59 0.87
N GLU A 79 28.78 6.14 1.91
CA GLU A 79 28.61 4.79 2.46
C GLU A 79 27.12 4.54 2.71
N LYS A 80 26.57 3.48 2.08
CA LYS A 80 25.21 3.05 2.38
C LYS A 80 25.16 2.81 3.88
N GLU A 81 24.21 3.45 4.56
CA GLU A 81 23.95 3.11 5.96
C GLU A 81 23.78 1.58 6.02
N PRO A 82 24.43 0.89 6.98
CA PRO A 82 24.25 -0.54 7.12
C PRO A 82 22.76 -0.77 7.34
N GLU A 83 22.13 -1.46 6.40
CA GLU A 83 20.71 -1.82 6.42
C GLU A 83 20.37 -2.29 7.84
N GLU A 84 19.60 -1.47 8.56
CA GLU A 84 19.37 -1.64 9.99
C GLU A 84 18.91 -3.08 10.22
N ARG A 85 19.71 -3.82 11.00
CA ARG A 85 19.55 -5.25 11.26
C ARG A 85 18.08 -5.61 11.38
N ASP A 86 17.65 -6.54 10.53
CA ASP A 86 16.34 -7.18 10.51
C ASP A 86 15.53 -6.94 11.79
N VAL A 87 14.43 -6.23 11.66
CA VAL A 87 13.48 -5.94 12.75
C VAL A 87 12.90 -7.26 13.27
N LYS A 88 13.65 -7.95 14.14
CA LYS A 88 13.12 -9.05 14.96
C LYS A 88 12.14 -8.44 15.95
N PHE A 89 10.90 -8.92 15.89
CA PHE A 89 9.82 -8.50 16.78
C PHE A 89 10.21 -8.67 18.24
N GLU A 90 9.76 -7.77 19.11
CA GLU A 90 10.16 -7.74 20.53
C GLU A 90 9.90 -9.06 21.27
N TRP A 91 8.83 -9.79 20.90
CA TRP A 91 8.52 -11.09 21.48
C TRP A 91 9.48 -12.21 21.03
N GLN A 92 10.11 -12.10 19.85
CA GLN A 92 11.21 -12.98 19.43
C GLN A 92 12.51 -12.69 20.18
N ARG A 93 12.70 -11.48 20.72
CA ARG A 93 13.85 -11.13 21.58
C ARG A 93 13.64 -11.52 23.04
N LYS A 94 12.39 -11.60 23.50
CA LYS A 94 12.04 -11.78 24.92
C LYS A 94 11.81 -13.24 25.32
N TYR A 95 11.39 -14.11 24.41
CA TYR A 95 11.14 -15.53 24.69
C TYR A 95 12.08 -16.42 23.86
N ASN A 96 13.38 -16.35 24.14
CA ASN A 96 14.23 -17.49 23.81
C ASN A 96 13.80 -18.60 24.77
N ALA A 97 13.19 -19.68 24.26
CA ALA A 97 12.81 -20.82 25.08
C ALA A 97 14.02 -21.23 25.95
N PRO A 98 13.82 -21.58 27.24
CA PRO A 98 14.92 -22.05 28.08
C PRO A 98 15.57 -23.26 27.43
N ARG A 99 16.67 -23.03 26.73
CA ARG A 99 17.48 -24.07 26.10
C ARG A 99 18.50 -24.57 27.11
N GLU A 100 18.73 -25.86 27.11
CA GLU A 100 19.88 -26.47 27.79
C GLU A 100 21.18 -25.81 27.31
N THR A 101 22.21 -25.75 28.18
CA THR A 101 23.45 -24.99 27.94
C THR A 101 24.18 -25.37 26.65
N TYR A 102 24.04 -26.63 26.20
CA TYR A 102 24.66 -27.12 24.97
C TYR A 102 23.94 -26.70 23.68
N CYS A 103 22.70 -26.19 23.75
CA CYS A 103 21.88 -25.83 22.59
C CYS A 103 21.73 -24.31 22.37
N LYS A 104 22.31 -23.46 23.23
CA LYS A 104 22.05 -22.00 23.23
C LYS A 104 22.60 -21.24 22.01
N ASN A 105 23.54 -21.82 21.26
CA ASN A 105 24.24 -21.14 20.17
C ASN A 105 24.24 -21.90 18.83
N SER A 106 23.51 -23.02 18.73
CA SER A 106 23.43 -23.74 17.45
C SER A 106 22.41 -23.07 16.53
N SER A 107 22.91 -22.48 15.44
CA SER A 107 22.07 -21.93 14.35
C SER A 107 21.30 -23.00 13.58
N GLU A 108 21.66 -24.27 13.78
CA GLU A 108 21.02 -25.42 13.13
C GLU A 108 19.71 -25.83 13.85
N ILE A 109 19.53 -25.42 15.11
CA ILE A 109 18.36 -25.79 15.91
C ILE A 109 17.30 -24.70 15.83
N MET A 110 16.41 -24.82 14.85
CA MET A 110 15.23 -23.97 14.69
C MET A 110 14.11 -24.44 15.63
N ASP A 111 13.79 -23.66 16.67
CA ASP A 111 12.68 -24.00 17.58
C ASP A 111 11.34 -23.86 16.84
N GLN A 112 10.47 -24.87 16.95
CA GLN A 112 9.07 -24.82 16.54
C GLN A 112 8.15 -24.82 17.78
N PRO A 113 8.04 -23.70 18.54
CA PRO A 113 7.30 -23.69 19.80
C PRO A 113 5.78 -23.85 19.65
N PHE A 114 5.22 -23.79 18.43
CA PHE A 114 3.77 -23.94 18.17
C PHE A 114 3.43 -24.86 16.99
N ALA A 115 4.34 -25.73 16.54
CA ALA A 115 4.14 -26.60 15.36
C ALA A 115 3.75 -25.85 14.05
N ILE A 116 4.01 -24.54 13.99
CA ILE A 116 3.91 -23.71 12.79
C ILE A 116 5.34 -23.32 12.43
N GLU A 117 5.80 -23.77 11.26
CA GLU A 117 7.10 -23.38 10.73
C GLU A 117 7.14 -21.86 10.50
N VAL A 118 8.08 -21.18 11.16
CA VAL A 118 8.33 -19.75 10.91
C VAL A 118 9.11 -19.65 9.59
N ARG A 119 8.39 -19.52 8.48
CA ARG A 119 8.99 -19.32 7.16
C ARG A 119 9.20 -17.83 6.90
N ASN A 120 10.42 -17.43 6.54
CA ASN A 120 10.71 -16.05 6.15
C ASN A 120 10.33 -15.79 4.67
N VAL A 121 9.08 -16.12 4.31
CA VAL A 121 8.53 -15.90 2.96
C VAL A 121 7.23 -15.13 3.11
N ARG A 122 7.10 -14.06 2.31
CA ARG A 122 5.87 -13.28 2.20
C ARG A 122 5.02 -13.87 1.08
N CYS A 123 3.77 -14.19 1.39
CA CYS A 123 2.83 -14.69 0.40
C CYS A 123 2.47 -13.58 -0.62
N MET A 124 2.58 -13.88 -1.92
CA MET A 124 2.22 -12.93 -2.98
C MET A 124 0.71 -12.64 -3.05
N ARG A 125 -0.15 -13.55 -2.56
CA ARG A 125 -1.61 -13.37 -2.55
C ARG A 125 -2.10 -12.53 -1.36
N CYS A 126 -1.86 -12.97 -0.12
CA CYS A 126 -2.37 -12.28 1.07
C CYS A 126 -1.38 -11.28 1.69
N ARG A 127 -0.13 -11.21 1.17
CA ARG A 127 0.94 -10.33 1.67
C ARG A 127 1.33 -10.54 3.14
N GLN A 128 0.83 -11.60 3.78
CA GLN A 128 1.21 -12.03 5.12
C GLN A 128 2.51 -12.82 5.06
N TRP A 129 3.30 -12.70 6.13
CA TRP A 129 4.55 -13.44 6.31
C TRP A 129 4.26 -14.80 6.95
N GLY A 130 5.10 -15.80 6.67
CA GLY A 130 5.02 -17.12 7.31
C GLY A 130 4.49 -18.25 6.43
N HIS A 131 4.17 -17.99 5.16
CA HIS A 131 3.72 -19.04 4.23
C HIS A 131 3.91 -18.65 2.75
N VAL A 132 4.01 -19.66 1.90
CA VAL A 132 4.04 -19.57 0.44
C VAL A 132 2.63 -19.65 -0.11
N ASN A 133 2.40 -19.13 -1.32
CA ASN A 133 1.10 -19.19 -2.01
C ASN A 133 0.51 -20.62 -2.15
N THR A 134 1.36 -21.64 -2.12
CA THR A 134 0.99 -23.06 -2.22
C THR A 134 0.67 -23.72 -0.87
N ASP A 135 0.80 -22.99 0.24
CA ASP A 135 0.54 -23.54 1.56
C ASP A 135 -0.94 -23.42 1.95
N ARG A 136 -1.49 -24.47 2.57
CA ARG A 136 -2.87 -24.49 3.12
C ARG A 136 -3.08 -23.50 4.26
N THR A 137 -2.01 -22.92 4.79
CA THR A 137 -2.02 -21.88 5.81
C THR A 137 -2.34 -20.50 5.23
N CYS A 138 -2.35 -20.33 3.90
CA CYS A 138 -2.77 -19.09 3.28
C CYS A 138 -4.30 -18.91 3.37
N PRO A 139 -4.82 -17.77 3.86
CA PRO A 139 -6.27 -17.51 3.86
C PRO A 139 -6.87 -17.44 2.45
N LEU A 140 -6.03 -17.22 1.43
CA LEU A 140 -6.38 -17.19 0.01
C LEU A 140 -5.90 -18.46 -0.73
N PHE A 141 -5.62 -19.54 0.01
CA PHE A 141 -5.26 -20.82 -0.56
C PHE A 141 -6.43 -21.36 -1.40
N GLY A 142 -6.14 -21.78 -2.64
CA GLY A 142 -7.16 -22.23 -3.59
C GLY A 142 -7.95 -21.14 -4.32
N GLN A 143 -7.83 -19.86 -3.94
CA GLN A 143 -8.45 -18.75 -4.67
C GLN A 143 -7.53 -18.30 -5.81
N SER A 144 -7.97 -18.46 -7.06
CA SER A 144 -7.17 -18.05 -8.22
C SER A 144 -7.01 -16.53 -8.26
N PHE A 145 -5.78 -16.05 -8.47
CA PHE A 145 -5.42 -14.62 -8.60
C PHE A 145 -6.18 -13.91 -9.74
N THR A 146 -6.69 -14.67 -10.70
CA THR A 146 -7.34 -14.22 -11.93
C THR A 146 -8.87 -14.31 -11.90
N GLN A 147 -9.48 -14.71 -10.79
CA GLN A 147 -10.93 -14.58 -10.67
C GLN A 147 -11.24 -13.15 -10.23
N GLU A 148 -11.82 -12.38 -11.14
CA GLU A 148 -12.70 -11.27 -10.77
C GLU A 148 -13.60 -11.72 -9.62
N PRO A 149 -13.85 -10.85 -8.61
CA PRO A 149 -14.54 -11.24 -7.38
C PRO A 149 -15.90 -11.87 -7.70
N THR A 150 -15.95 -13.20 -7.65
CA THR A 150 -17.18 -13.99 -7.87
C THR A 150 -18.03 -14.04 -6.60
N ASN A 151 -17.58 -13.43 -5.50
CA ASN A 151 -18.47 -13.07 -4.40
C ASN A 151 -19.33 -11.87 -4.81
N MET A 152 -20.30 -12.14 -5.66
CA MET A 152 -21.56 -11.40 -5.69
C MET A 152 -22.39 -11.79 -4.44
N GLU A 153 -21.82 -11.62 -3.24
CA GLU A 153 -22.68 -11.16 -2.15
C GLU A 153 -23.08 -9.74 -2.58
N PRO A 154 -24.38 -9.39 -2.61
CA PRO A 154 -24.77 -8.05 -3.03
C PRO A 154 -23.97 -7.09 -2.17
N VAL A 155 -23.16 -6.26 -2.81
CA VAL A 155 -22.36 -5.24 -2.14
C VAL A 155 -23.36 -4.27 -1.54
N THR A 156 -23.86 -4.60 -0.36
CA THR A 156 -24.80 -3.77 0.36
C THR A 156 -24.03 -2.51 0.73
N MET A 157 -24.69 -1.36 0.59
CA MET A 157 -24.10 -0.08 0.95
C MET A 157 -23.50 -0.10 2.36
N ASP A 158 -24.04 -0.95 3.23
CA ASP A 158 -23.55 -1.21 4.59
C ASP A 158 -22.15 -1.83 4.64
N HIS A 159 -21.86 -2.83 3.79
CA HIS A 159 -20.52 -3.44 3.70
C HIS A 159 -19.47 -2.43 3.24
N VAL A 160 -19.84 -1.58 2.27
CA VAL A 160 -18.99 -0.49 1.77
C VAL A 160 -18.75 0.53 2.87
N HIS A 161 -19.83 0.99 3.53
CA HIS A 161 -19.73 1.95 4.64
C HIS A 161 -18.88 1.41 5.80
N GLN A 162 -18.97 0.12 6.12
CA GLN A 162 -18.16 -0.51 7.17
C GLN A 162 -16.68 -0.60 6.77
N GLY A 163 -16.37 -0.86 5.50
CA GLY A 163 -15.01 -0.83 4.95
C GLY A 163 -14.38 0.56 5.05
N LEU A 164 -15.07 1.60 4.54
CA LEU A 164 -14.60 3.00 4.61
C LEU A 164 -14.36 3.47 6.05
N ARG A 165 -15.18 3.02 7.01
CA ARG A 165 -14.98 3.32 8.44
C ARG A 165 -13.74 2.63 9.02
N LYS A 166 -13.47 1.38 8.65
CA LYS A 166 -12.27 0.64 9.08
C LYS A 166 -10.98 1.28 8.55
N GLU A 167 -11.04 1.88 7.35
CA GLU A 167 -9.91 2.56 6.71
C GLU A 167 -9.78 4.05 7.08
N GLY A 168 -10.65 4.58 7.97
CA GLY A 168 -10.60 5.97 8.42
C GLY A 168 -11.12 7.01 7.41
N LEU A 169 -11.72 6.55 6.30
CA LEU A 169 -12.32 7.37 5.23
C LEU A 169 -13.83 7.60 5.41
N GLY A 170 -14.41 7.09 6.50
CA GLY A 170 -15.84 7.24 6.79
C GLY A 170 -16.23 8.68 7.12
N LEU A 171 -17.38 9.13 6.60
CA LEU A 171 -17.98 10.42 6.96
C LEU A 171 -18.32 10.45 8.46
N LYS A 172 -18.10 11.60 9.11
CA LYS A 172 -18.45 11.78 10.53
C LYS A 172 -19.98 11.71 10.69
N PRO A 173 -20.49 10.88 11.63
CA PRO A 173 -21.91 10.83 11.93
C PRO A 173 -22.35 12.21 12.47
N GLY A 174 -23.42 12.78 11.89
CA GLY A 174 -24.04 14.00 12.41
C GLY A 174 -24.11 15.21 11.47
N THR A 175 -23.59 15.13 10.25
CA THR A 175 -23.88 16.16 9.23
C THR A 175 -25.37 16.13 8.87
N GLU A 176 -25.98 17.27 8.55
CA GLU A 176 -27.41 17.34 8.19
C GLU A 176 -27.76 16.41 7.01
N LEU A 177 -26.80 16.21 6.10
CA LEU A 177 -26.89 15.31 4.95
C LEU A 177 -27.04 13.82 5.34
N ASP A 178 -26.31 13.36 6.36
CA ASP A 178 -26.34 11.95 6.81
C ASP A 178 -27.70 11.59 7.43
N ARG A 179 -28.35 12.54 8.13
CA ARG A 179 -29.65 12.31 8.77
C ARG A 179 -30.77 12.09 7.75
N PHE A 180 -30.77 12.82 6.64
CA PHE A 180 -31.76 12.63 5.57
C PHE A 180 -31.40 11.47 4.64
N SER A 181 -30.10 11.18 4.45
CA SER A 181 -29.65 10.06 3.60
C SER A 181 -30.22 8.72 4.06
N ASN A 182 -30.15 8.42 5.36
CA ASN A 182 -30.62 7.15 5.90
C ASN A 182 -32.15 6.97 5.72
N ILE A 183 -32.93 8.02 5.94
CA ILE A 183 -34.40 7.98 5.76
C ILE A 183 -34.76 7.83 4.27
N LEU A 184 -34.06 8.54 3.38
CA LEU A 184 -34.27 8.43 1.93
C LEU A 184 -33.86 7.06 1.40
N GLN A 185 -32.81 6.46 1.95
CA GLN A 185 -32.40 5.10 1.61
C GLN A 185 -33.43 4.08 2.07
N LYS A 186 -33.91 4.16 3.32
CA LYS A 186 -35.00 3.32 3.83
C LYS A 186 -36.27 3.46 2.98
N ALA A 187 -36.66 4.69 2.64
CA ALA A 187 -37.82 4.94 1.79
C ALA A 187 -37.63 4.39 0.36
N LYS A 188 -36.40 4.44 -0.18
CA LYS A 188 -36.08 3.88 -1.50
C LYS A 188 -36.11 2.35 -1.50
N THR A 189 -35.62 1.71 -0.43
CA THR A 189 -35.65 0.25 -0.29
C THR A 189 -37.08 -0.27 -0.13
N THR A 190 -37.91 0.41 0.67
CA THR A 190 -39.34 0.05 0.80
C THR A 190 -40.14 0.30 -0.48
N LEU A 191 -39.73 1.26 -1.32
CA LEU A 191 -40.30 1.47 -2.65
C LEU A 191 -39.83 0.45 -3.69
N SER A 192 -38.61 -0.10 -3.56
CA SER A 192 -38.07 -1.08 -4.49
C SER A 192 -38.54 -2.51 -4.23
N ASP A 193 -38.89 -2.84 -2.99
CA ASP A 193 -39.44 -4.15 -2.64
C ASP A 193 -40.94 -4.15 -2.96
N GLY A 194 -41.32 -4.73 -4.10
CA GLY A 194 -42.68 -4.69 -4.66
C GLY A 194 -43.76 -5.44 -3.87
N LEU A 195 -43.59 -5.64 -2.56
CA LEU A 195 -44.54 -6.30 -1.67
C LEU A 195 -45.46 -5.28 -0.99
N LYS A 196 -46.70 -5.68 -0.74
CA LYS A 196 -47.82 -4.87 -0.24
C LYS A 196 -47.39 -3.93 0.90
N LYS A 197 -47.40 -2.62 0.61
CA LYS A 197 -47.28 -1.54 1.58
C LYS A 197 -48.23 -1.75 2.76
N THR A 198 -47.69 -1.88 3.96
CA THR A 198 -48.48 -1.62 5.17
C THR A 198 -48.52 -0.10 5.36
N THR A 199 -49.70 0.47 5.58
CA THR A 199 -49.87 1.91 5.85
C THR A 199 -49.02 2.38 7.04
N GLU A 200 -48.79 1.46 7.98
CA GLU A 200 -47.98 1.66 9.18
C GLU A 200 -46.49 1.93 8.88
N GLU A 201 -45.90 1.27 7.88
CA GLU A 201 -44.50 1.50 7.51
C GLU A 201 -44.30 2.86 6.82
N GLU A 202 -45.28 3.31 6.04
CA GLU A 202 -45.26 4.65 5.44
C GLU A 202 -45.43 5.74 6.49
N ASP A 203 -46.33 5.53 7.45
CA ASP A 203 -46.59 6.47 8.54
C ASP A 203 -45.39 6.57 9.48
N THR A 204 -44.73 5.46 9.81
CA THR A 204 -43.51 5.46 10.64
C THR A 204 -42.33 6.17 9.96
N LEU A 205 -42.12 5.94 8.66
CA LEU A 205 -41.11 6.66 7.86
C LEU A 205 -41.41 8.17 7.78
N ALA A 206 -42.69 8.54 7.62
CA ALA A 206 -43.12 9.93 7.63
C ALA A 206 -42.90 10.58 9.01
N MET A 207 -43.13 9.85 10.10
CA MET A 207 -42.86 10.33 11.46
C MET A 207 -41.35 10.53 11.72
N GLU A 208 -40.48 9.61 11.31
CA GLU A 208 -39.02 9.77 11.40
C GLU A 208 -38.56 11.02 10.62
N PHE A 209 -39.12 11.25 9.42
CA PHE A 209 -38.82 12.43 8.62
C PHE A 209 -39.26 13.74 9.30
N LEU A 210 -40.47 13.78 9.86
CA LEU A 210 -40.99 14.94 10.59
C LEU A 210 -40.19 15.24 11.87
N GLN A 211 -39.71 14.20 12.56
CA GLN A 211 -38.83 14.34 13.73
C GLN A 211 -37.46 14.93 13.37
N ASN A 212 -36.92 14.64 12.18
CA ASN A 212 -35.62 15.15 11.74
C ASN A 212 -35.67 16.58 11.13
N LEU A 213 -36.86 17.12 10.85
CA LEU A 213 -37.04 18.49 10.36
C LEU A 213 -36.79 19.54 11.45
N SER A 214 -36.06 20.61 11.12
CA SER A 214 -35.91 21.76 12.02
C SER A 214 -37.24 22.50 12.24
N GLU A 215 -37.39 23.19 13.37
CA GLU A 215 -38.62 23.95 13.68
C GLU A 215 -39.01 24.96 12.59
N ARG A 216 -38.01 25.60 11.97
CA ARG A 216 -38.22 26.54 10.87
C ARG A 216 -38.77 25.84 9.63
N GLN A 217 -38.28 24.66 9.31
CA GLN A 217 -38.76 23.87 8.17
C GLN A 217 -40.15 23.29 8.45
N ARG A 218 -40.43 22.83 9.68
CA ARG A 218 -41.78 22.39 10.10
C ARG A 218 -42.82 23.49 9.94
N ARG A 219 -42.52 24.71 10.40
CA ARG A 219 -43.41 25.87 10.22
C ARG A 219 -43.66 26.20 8.75
N LYS A 220 -42.63 26.09 7.89
CA LYS A 220 -42.77 26.29 6.43
C LYS A 220 -43.61 25.20 5.78
N LEU A 221 -43.45 23.95 6.21
CA LEU A 221 -44.22 22.81 5.72
C LEU A 221 -45.70 22.97 6.08
N LEU A 222 -46.01 23.28 7.34
CA LEU A 222 -47.38 23.52 7.81
C LEU A 222 -48.07 24.65 7.02
N LYS A 223 -47.37 25.76 6.76
CA LYS A 223 -47.88 26.86 5.91
C LYS A 223 -48.13 26.45 4.46
N LYS A 224 -47.41 25.46 3.92
CA LYS A 224 -47.63 24.95 2.56
C LYS A 224 -48.80 23.97 2.53
N LEU A 225 -48.92 23.12 3.55
CA LEU A 225 -50.04 22.19 3.69
C LEU A 225 -51.37 22.93 3.88
N SER A 226 -51.41 23.98 4.71
CA SER A 226 -52.62 24.81 4.87
C SER A 226 -53.03 25.47 3.54
N LYS A 227 -52.08 25.94 2.74
CA LYS A 227 -52.37 26.49 1.39
C LYS A 227 -52.90 25.44 0.41
N LEU A 228 -52.51 24.18 0.56
CA LEU A 228 -53.00 23.08 -0.28
C LEU A 228 -54.40 22.63 0.13
N THR A 229 -54.76 22.76 1.41
CA THR A 229 -56.12 22.48 1.90
C THR A 229 -57.10 23.60 1.52
N ASP A 230 -56.60 24.84 1.37
CA ASP A 230 -57.42 26.01 1.07
C ASP A 230 -57.75 26.20 -0.44
N GLU A 231 -57.07 25.49 -1.35
CA GLU A 231 -57.26 25.62 -2.81
C GLU A 231 -58.10 24.47 -3.42
N PRO A 232 -59.38 24.68 -3.79
CA PRO A 232 -60.14 23.72 -4.57
C PRO A 232 -59.73 23.77 -6.05
N LYS A 233 -59.43 22.61 -6.64
CA LYS A 233 -59.00 22.44 -8.05
C LYS A 233 -59.95 23.13 -9.05
N ALA A 234 -59.59 24.32 -9.54
CA ALA A 234 -60.27 24.98 -10.66
C ALA A 234 -59.30 25.14 -11.86
N HIS A 235 -59.24 24.13 -12.72
CA HIS A 235 -58.61 24.29 -14.04
C HIS A 235 -59.53 25.12 -14.95
N LYS A 236 -59.25 26.42 -15.11
CA LYS A 236 -59.86 27.24 -16.17
C LYS A 236 -59.02 27.21 -17.44
N HIS A 237 -59.64 26.74 -18.51
CA HIS A 237 -59.15 26.81 -19.90
C HIS A 237 -58.71 28.23 -20.28
N LYS A 238 -57.49 28.34 -20.81
CA LYS A 238 -56.94 29.59 -21.36
C LYS A 238 -57.54 29.81 -22.76
N LYS A 239 -58.43 30.80 -22.91
CA LYS A 239 -59.03 31.19 -24.18
C LYS A 239 -58.09 32.15 -24.92
N GLU A 240 -57.48 31.72 -26.01
CA GLU A 240 -56.68 32.58 -26.91
C GLU A 240 -57.55 33.68 -27.52
N LYS A 241 -57.17 34.95 -27.30
CA LYS A 241 -57.76 36.10 -27.98
C LYS A 241 -57.05 36.29 -29.33
N LYS A 242 -57.75 35.93 -30.41
CA LYS A 242 -57.43 36.35 -31.79
C LYS A 242 -57.37 37.89 -31.86
N LYS A 243 -56.21 38.45 -32.22
CA LYS A 243 -56.11 39.83 -32.71
C LYS A 243 -56.56 39.87 -34.16
N LYS A 244 -57.56 40.70 -34.49
CA LYS A 244 -57.92 41.09 -35.86
C LYS A 244 -57.74 42.60 -36.01
N HIS A 245 -57.07 42.97 -37.10
CA HIS A 245 -57.08 44.25 -37.84
C HIS A 245 -56.53 45.50 -37.10
N SER A 246 -55.90 46.49 -37.75
CA SER A 246 -55.98 46.93 -39.14
C SER A 246 -54.77 47.79 -39.55
N ARG A 247 -54.46 47.76 -40.85
CA ARG A 247 -53.72 48.72 -41.68
C ARG A 247 -53.70 50.17 -41.15
N HIS A 248 -52.53 50.81 -41.20
CA HIS A 248 -52.29 51.87 -42.18
C HIS A 248 -50.82 51.93 -42.58
#